data_AF-A0A7K3Y7G0-F1
#
_entry.id   AF-A0A7K3Y7G0-F1
#
_cell.length_a   1.000
_cell.length_b   1.000
_cell.length_c   1.000
_cell.angle_alpha   90.00
_cell.angle_beta   90.00
_cell.angle_gamma   90.00
#
_symmetry.space_group_name_H-M   'P 1'
#
loop_
_entity.id
_entity.type
_entity.pdbx_description
1 polymer ?
#
loop_
_entity_poly.entity_id
_entity_poly.type
_entity_poly.pdbx_seq_one_letter_code
_entity_poly.pdbx_strand_id
1 'polypeptide(L)' 'MSRVVRIDEEALEVALRYGKNLSLGVMRMEETIRRHEKMNRDYNAIEEMIRRAIREELEAITSRY' A
#
# COMPACT_ATOMS: atom_id res chain seq x y z
N MET A 1 2.76 -3.12 30.61
CA MET A 1 1.38 -3.57 30.93
C MET A 1 0.95 -4.56 29.86
N SER A 2 0.61 -5.79 30.22
CA SER A 2 -0.11 -6.70 29.33
C SER A 2 -1.61 -6.40 29.41
N ARG A 3 -2.27 -6.31 28.25
CA ARG A 3 -3.75 -6.28 28.16
C ARG A 3 -4.18 -7.59 27.52
N VAL A 4 -5.15 -8.26 28.13
CA VAL A 4 -5.74 -9.48 27.58
C VAL A 4 -6.80 -9.07 26.56
N VAL A 5 -6.59 -9.44 25.30
CA VAL A 5 -7.51 -9.14 24.20
C VAL A 5 -8.16 -10.45 23.77
N ARG A 6 -9.50 -10.49 23.72
CA ARG A 6 -10.23 -11.60 23.13
C ARG A 6 -10.24 -11.39 21.62
N ILE A 7 -9.81 -12.41 20.90
CA ILE A 7 -9.82 -12.42 19.44
C ILE A 7 -10.44 -13.72 18.97
N ASP A 8 -11.01 -13.69 17.78
CA ASP A 8 -11.47 -14.89 17.11
C ASP A 8 -10.30 -15.84 16.83
N GLU A 9 -10.56 -17.15 16.88
CA GLU A 9 -9.53 -18.17 16.63
C GLU A 9 -8.98 -18.09 15.21
N GLU A 10 -9.83 -17.81 14.22
CA GLU A 10 -9.40 -17.65 12.83
C GLU A 10 -8.52 -16.41 12.68
N ALA A 11 -8.86 -15.31 13.35
CA ALA A 11 -8.07 -14.10 13.35
C ALA A 11 -6.70 -14.30 14.01
N LEU A 12 -6.63 -15.10 15.08
CA LEU A 12 -5.37 -15.51 15.70
C LEU A 12 -4.52 -16.32 14.73
N GLU A 13 -5.11 -17.30 14.05
CA GLU A 13 -4.41 -18.14 13.08
C GLU A 13 -3.81 -17.30 11.95
N VAL A 14 -4.59 -16.37 11.39
CA VAL A 14 -4.11 -15.42 10.37
C VAL A 14 -2.93 -14.63 10.91
N ALA A 15 -3.03 -14.02 12.09
CA ALA A 15 -1.93 -13.24 12.66
C ALA A 15 -0.66 -14.07 12.87
N LEU A 16 -0.80 -15.33 13.28
CA LEU A 16 0.33 -16.25 13.50
C LEU A 16 1.03 -16.65 12.20
N ARG A 17 0.37 -16.59 11.04
CA ARG A 17 1.04 -16.76 9.73
C ARG A 17 2.07 -15.67 9.47
N TYR A 18 1.89 -14.47 10.04
CA TYR A 18 2.79 -13.35 9.85
C TYR A 18 3.89 -13.26 10.93
N GLY A 19 3.73 -13.90 12.09
CA GLY A 19 4.73 -13.87 13.16
C GLY A 19 4.56 -14.92 14.25
N LYS A 20 5.62 -15.15 15.03
CA LYS A 20 5.68 -16.18 16.10
C LYS A 20 4.69 -15.97 17.26
N ASN A 21 4.11 -14.78 17.36
CA ASN A 21 3.09 -14.42 18.34
C ASN A 21 2.19 -13.32 17.78
N LEU A 22 1.05 -13.09 18.43
CA LEU A 22 0.05 -12.11 18.00
C LEU A 22 0.65 -10.72 17.76
N SER A 23 1.45 -10.20 18.70
CA SER A 23 2.05 -8.87 18.60
C SER A 23 2.94 -8.74 17.35
N LEU A 24 3.81 -9.71 17.12
CA LEU A 24 4.71 -9.70 15.96
C LEU A 24 3.94 -9.89 14.65
N GLY A 25 2.90 -10.72 14.66
CA GLY A 25 1.99 -10.90 13.54
C GLY A 25 1.33 -9.59 13.12
N VAL A 26 0.67 -8.93 14.08
CA VAL A 26 -0.02 -7.65 13.86
C VAL A 26 0.94 -6.56 13.37
N MET A 27 2.14 -6.46 13.96
CA MET A 27 3.14 -5.48 13.53
C MET A 27 3.59 -5.69 12.07
N ARG A 28 3.80 -6.95 11.66
CA ARG A 28 4.19 -7.28 10.28
C ARG A 28 3.05 -7.11 9.28
N MET A 29 1.82 -7.37 9.70
CA MET A 29 0.63 -7.10 8.88
C MET A 29 0.54 -5.60 8.58
N GLU A 30 0.65 -4.75 9.60
CA GLU A 30 0.66 -3.29 9.43
C GLU A 30 1.80 -2.81 8.52
N GLU A 31 3.01 -3.36 8.68
CA GLU A 31 4.14 -3.02 7.81
C GLU A 31 3.85 -3.39 6.34
N THR A 32 3.25 -4.56 6.11
CA THR A 32 2.92 -5.04 4.76
C THR A 32 1.85 -4.17 4.11
N ILE A 33 0.84 -3.76 4.87
CA ILE A 33 -0.21 -2.83 4.41
C ILE A 33 0.40 -1.48 4.03
N ARG A 34 1.22 -0.87 4.90
CA ARG A 34 1.88 0.41 4.60
C ARG A 34 2.79 0.34 3.37
N ARG A 35 3.50 -0.78 3.19
CA ARG A 35 4.34 -0.98 2.01
C ARG A 35 3.49 -1.04 0.73
N HIS A 36 2.35 -1.74 0.75
CA HIS A 36 1.43 -1.78 -0.39
C HIS A 36 0.79 -0.42 -0.67
N GLU A 37 0.36 0.31 0.34
CA GLU A 37 -0.19 1.66 0.17
C GLU A 37 0.84 2.62 -0.44
N LYS A 38 2.09 2.54 0.02
CA LYS A 38 3.19 3.31 -0.55
C LYS A 38 3.42 2.95 -2.03
N MET A 39 3.49 1.66 -2.35
CA MET A 39 3.66 1.20 -3.74
C MET A 39 2.50 1.67 -4.63
N ASN A 40 1.26 1.54 -4.19
CA ASN A 40 0.10 2.01 -4.94
C ASN A 40 0.13 3.52 -5.18
N ARG A 41 0.59 4.29 -4.18
CA ARG A 41 0.78 5.74 -4.33
C ARG A 41 1.86 6.06 -5.36
N ASP A 42 2.96 5.32 -5.37
CA ASP A 42 4.04 5.50 -6.34
C ASP A 42 3.55 5.19 -7.77
N TYR A 43 2.74 4.15 -7.97
CA TYR A 43 2.14 3.84 -9.28
C TYR A 43 1.23 4.96 -9.80
N ASN A 44 0.36 5.51 -8.95
CA ASN A 44 -0.52 6.62 -9.33
C ASN A 44 0.29 7.87 -9.72
N ALA A 45 1.37 8.18 -8.98
CA ALA A 45 2.24 9.30 -9.30
C ALA A 45 2.95 9.12 -10.65
N ILE A 46 3.39 7.89 -10.97
CA ILE A 46 4.01 7.57 -12.26
C ILE A 46 2.98 7.70 -13.39
N GLU A 47 1.74 7.20 -13.20
CA GLU A 47 0.69 7.32 -14.21
C GLU A 47 0.38 8.80 -14.51
N GLU A 48 0.26 9.63 -13.48
CA GLU A 48 -0.01 11.06 -13.63
C GLU A 48 1.13 11.78 -14.35
N MET A 49 2.39 11.44 -14.03
CA MET A 49 3.56 11.96 -14.72
C MET A 49 3.53 11.60 -16.22
N ILE A 50 3.25 10.33 -16.55
CA ILE A 50 3.15 9.87 -17.95
C ILE A 50 2.01 10.59 -18.67
N ARG A 51 0.83 10.68 -18.04
CA ARG A 51 -0.34 11.34 -18.61
C ARG A 51 -0.08 12.82 -18.87
N ARG A 52 0.63 13.49 -17.96
CA ARG A 52 1.04 14.89 -18.11
C ARG A 52 2.02 15.06 -19.26
N ALA A 53 3.08 14.26 -19.32
CA ALA A 53 4.06 14.31 -20.41
C ALA A 53 3.39 14.13 -21.78
N ILE A 54 2.51 13.12 -21.91
CA ILE A 54 1.76 12.90 -23.15
C ILE A 54 0.87 14.10 -23.50
N ARG A 55 0.20 14.72 -22.51
CA ARG A 55 -0.62 15.90 -22.76
C ARG A 55 0.21 17.09 -23.23
N GLU A 56 1.35 17.35 -22.59
CA GLU A 56 2.26 18.44 -22.97
C GLU A 56 2.76 18.26 -24.42
N GLU A 57 3.13 17.04 -24.81
CA GLU A 57 3.53 16.73 -26.18
C GLU A 57 2.38 16.91 -27.19
N LEU A 58 1.17 16.45 -26.85
CA LEU A 58 -0.01 16.63 -27.70
C LEU A 58 -0.38 18.12 -27.86
N GLU A 59 -0.32 18.91 -26.78
CA GLU A 59 -0.55 20.36 -26.83
C GLU A 59 0.51 21.07 -27.69
N ALA A 60 1.78 20.66 -27.60
CA ALA A 60 2.85 21.20 -28.44
C ALA A 60 2.63 20.91 -29.94
N ILE A 61 2.10 19.73 -30.28
CA ILE A 61 1.74 19.37 -31.66
C ILE A 61 0.52 20.16 -32.12
N THR A 62 -0.50 20.29 -31.27
CA THR A 62 -1.77 20.93 -31.63
C THR A 62 -1.64 22.45 -31.73
N SER A 63 -0.75 23.06 -30.94
CA SER A 63 -0.44 24.51 -30.95
C SER A 63 0.34 24.96 -32.19
N ARG A 64 0.93 24.02 -32.95
CA ARG A 64 1.66 24.29 -34.20
C ARG A 64 0.80 24.25 -35.46
N TYR A 65 -0.49 23.93 -35.34
CA TYR A 65 -1.49 23.97 -36.41
C TYR A 65 -2.54 25.05 -36.12
#